data_AF-A0A1Q8Z7D9-F1
#
_entry.id   AF-A0A1Q8Z7D9-F1
#
_cell.length_a   1.000
_cell.length_b   1.000
_cell.length_c   1.000
_cell.angle_alpha   90.00
_cell.angle_beta   90.00
_cell.angle_gamma   90.00
#
_symmetry.space_group_name_H-M   'P 1'
#
loop_
_entity.id
_entity.type
_entity.pdbx_description
1 polymer ?
#
loop_
_entity_poly.entity_id
_entity_poly.type
_entity_poly.pdbx_seq_one_letter_code
_entity_poly.pdbx_strand_id
1 'polypeptide(L)'
;MVLCAKKQKQCLPLELDLGDCWVGLSLANSSGLILAARVGKHTDELIEELMVTTEGKTECKQWNSDDWGGYERVLPPEIHHHIGKDKTQRLERTNGIIRQQTGRWHRRQNKFGKVWEQTKVTTRLVVSYFNWIWRHSRFKTTAAQRANLAAEPWTWQDFATYPTII
;
A
#
# COMPACT_ATOMS: atom_id res chain seq x y z
N MET A 1 -3.33 -27.84 13.68
CA MET A 1 -2.48 -27.97 12.47
C MET A 1 -1.48 -26.81 12.44
N VAL A 2 -0.19 -27.08 12.64
CA VAL A 2 0.85 -26.04 12.78
C VAL A 2 1.51 -25.77 11.43
N LEU A 3 1.15 -24.66 10.77
CA LEU A 3 1.81 -24.22 9.53
C LEU A 3 3.13 -23.49 9.88
N CYS A 4 4.23 -24.23 9.78
CA CYS A 4 5.52 -23.92 10.41
C CYS A 4 6.22 -22.63 9.95
N ALA A 5 7.08 -22.14 10.86
CA ALA A 5 7.82 -20.87 11.01
C ALA A 5 8.57 -20.22 9.82
N LYS A 6 8.59 -20.78 8.60
CA LYS A 6 9.53 -20.40 7.51
C LYS A 6 9.73 -18.86 7.36
N LYS A 7 10.99 -18.40 7.51
CA LYS A 7 11.52 -17.03 7.28
C LYS A 7 12.23 -16.94 5.92
N GLN A 8 12.56 -15.76 5.39
CA GLN A 8 13.22 -15.64 4.08
C GLN A 8 14.50 -16.50 3.95
N LYS A 9 15.32 -16.52 5.01
CA LYS A 9 16.56 -17.34 5.09
C LYS A 9 16.34 -18.87 5.12
N GLN A 10 15.08 -19.32 5.04
CA GLN A 10 14.67 -20.73 4.99
C GLN A 10 13.88 -21.03 3.70
N CYS A 11 13.72 -20.05 2.81
CA CYS A 11 13.16 -20.25 1.49
C CYS A 11 14.23 -20.85 0.57
N LEU A 12 13.82 -21.77 -0.29
CA LEU A 12 14.64 -22.33 -1.36
C LEU A 12 14.82 -21.28 -2.47
N PRO A 13 15.86 -21.36 -3.31
CA PRO A 13 16.09 -20.39 -4.38
C PRO A 13 14.91 -20.19 -5.35
N LEU A 14 14.09 -21.24 -5.55
CA LEU A 14 12.91 -21.23 -6.41
C LEU A 14 11.63 -20.71 -5.72
N GLU A 15 11.64 -20.55 -4.39
CA GLU A 15 10.49 -20.06 -3.61
C GLU A 15 10.46 -18.53 -3.54
N LEU A 16 10.45 -17.87 -4.70
CA LEU A 16 10.60 -16.41 -4.81
C LEU A 16 9.47 -15.62 -4.13
N ASP A 17 8.25 -16.14 -4.18
CA ASP A 17 7.02 -15.58 -3.59
C ASP A 17 6.72 -16.10 -2.16
N LEU A 18 7.71 -16.68 -1.47
CA LEU A 18 7.58 -17.11 -0.07
C LEU A 18 8.58 -16.40 0.85
N GLY A 19 8.15 -16.17 2.09
CA GLY A 19 9.01 -15.72 3.19
C GLY A 19 8.65 -14.34 3.71
N ASP A 20 9.64 -13.46 3.76
CA ASP A 20 9.47 -12.08 4.21
C ASP A 20 9.06 -11.20 3.01
N CYS A 21 8.07 -10.33 3.21
CA CYS A 21 7.54 -9.45 2.16
C CYS A 21 7.39 -8.02 2.67
N TRP A 22 7.50 -7.07 1.73
CA TRP A 22 7.26 -5.66 1.95
C TRP A 22 6.02 -5.22 1.18
N VAL A 23 5.36 -4.20 1.70
CA VAL A 23 4.22 -3.56 1.03
C VAL A 23 4.57 -2.08 0.89
N GLY A 24 4.88 -1.67 -0.33
CA GLY A 24 5.03 -0.27 -0.71
C GLY A 24 3.64 0.36 -0.89
N LEU A 25 3.45 1.56 -0.36
CA LEU A 25 2.20 2.33 -0.45
C LEU A 25 2.52 3.78 -0.82
N SER A 26 1.81 4.32 -1.81
CA SER A 26 1.80 5.76 -2.09
C SER A 26 0.45 6.36 -1.67
N LEU A 27 0.47 7.57 -1.11
CA LEU A 27 -0.69 8.18 -0.47
C LEU A 27 -0.83 9.65 -0.90
N ALA A 28 -1.97 10.01 -1.50
CA ALA A 28 -2.30 11.39 -1.79
C ALA A 28 -2.49 12.17 -0.47
N ASN A 29 -1.60 13.14 -0.17
CA ASN A 29 -1.62 13.84 1.11
C ASN A 29 -2.91 14.67 1.33
N SER A 30 -3.55 15.16 0.28
CA SER A 30 -4.81 15.92 0.35
C SER A 30 -5.98 15.04 0.83
N SER A 31 -6.37 14.05 0.01
CA SER A 31 -7.53 13.18 0.25
C SER A 31 -7.26 12.07 1.27
N GLY A 32 -6.01 11.62 1.39
CA GLY A 32 -5.64 10.37 2.05
C GLY A 32 -6.02 9.13 1.25
N LEU A 33 -6.20 9.26 -0.07
CA LEU A 33 -6.39 8.14 -0.99
C LEU A 33 -5.07 7.40 -1.18
N ILE A 34 -5.07 6.08 -1.05
CA ILE A 34 -3.93 5.24 -1.44
C ILE A 34 -3.93 5.18 -2.96
N LEU A 35 -2.89 5.72 -3.60
CA LEU A 35 -2.78 5.77 -5.05
C LEU A 35 -2.27 4.44 -5.61
N ALA A 36 -1.20 3.90 -5.03
CA ALA A 36 -0.64 2.61 -5.42
C ALA A 36 -0.33 1.74 -4.19
N ALA A 37 -0.42 0.41 -4.39
CA ALA A 37 0.02 -0.58 -3.43
C ALA A 37 0.74 -1.71 -4.16
N ARG A 38 1.98 -2.03 -3.76
CA ARG A 38 2.80 -3.10 -4.36
C ARG A 38 3.38 -3.99 -3.28
N VAL A 39 3.47 -5.29 -3.57
CA VAL A 39 3.98 -6.32 -2.64
C VAL A 39 5.21 -6.95 -3.26
N GLY A 40 6.34 -6.86 -2.59
CA GLY A 40 7.62 -7.31 -3.15
C GLY A 40 8.74 -7.45 -2.12
N LYS A 41 9.99 -7.52 -2.62
CA LYS A 41 11.21 -7.37 -1.82
C LYS A 41 11.52 -5.88 -1.62
N HIS A 42 12.31 -5.56 -0.60
CA HIS A 42 12.79 -4.20 -0.36
C HIS A 42 13.98 -3.88 -1.26
N THR A 43 13.69 -3.72 -2.54
CA THR A 43 14.65 -3.47 -3.62
C THR A 43 14.14 -2.32 -4.50
N ASP A 44 15.00 -1.84 -5.39
CA ASP A 44 14.74 -0.64 -6.20
C ASP A 44 13.58 -0.88 -7.17
N GLU A 45 13.43 -2.11 -7.70
CA GLU A 45 12.33 -2.48 -8.61
C GLU A 45 10.95 -2.33 -7.93
N LEU A 46 10.84 -2.55 -6.62
CA LEU A 46 9.59 -2.32 -5.88
C LEU A 46 9.23 -0.82 -5.83
N ILE A 47 10.23 0.07 -5.77
CA ILE A 47 10.02 1.52 -5.82
C ILE A 47 9.62 1.92 -7.24
N GLU A 48 10.29 1.39 -8.26
CA GLU A 48 9.99 1.66 -9.67
C GLU A 48 8.54 1.29 -10.00
N GLU A 49 8.11 0.07 -9.67
CA GLU A 49 6.71 -0.36 -9.84
C GLU A 49 5.72 0.55 -9.10
N LEU A 50 6.06 0.96 -7.87
CA LEU A 50 5.21 1.83 -7.04
C LEU A 50 5.12 3.23 -7.65
N MET A 51 6.23 3.78 -8.13
CA MET A 51 6.33 5.10 -8.75
C MET A 51 5.54 5.15 -10.05
N VAL A 52 5.82 4.25 -11.01
CA VAL A 52 5.11 4.17 -12.30
C VAL A 52 3.60 4.01 -12.10
N THR A 53 3.19 3.16 -11.15
CA THR A 53 1.76 3.00 -10.80
C THR A 53 1.15 4.28 -10.20
N THR A 54 1.94 5.08 -9.49
CA THR A 54 1.47 6.31 -8.83
C THR A 54 1.35 7.45 -9.83
N GLU A 55 2.37 7.66 -10.68
CA GLU A 55 2.36 8.72 -11.70
C GLU A 55 1.23 8.52 -12.73
N GLY A 56 0.93 7.28 -13.12
CA GLY A 56 -0.23 6.96 -13.95
C GLY A 56 -1.60 7.31 -13.33
N LYS A 57 -1.64 7.86 -12.11
CA LYS A 57 -2.84 8.25 -11.36
C LYS A 57 -2.76 9.70 -10.82
N THR A 58 -1.64 10.40 -10.96
CA THR A 58 -1.49 11.79 -10.52
C THR A 58 -0.30 12.50 -11.19
N GLU A 59 -0.48 13.77 -11.52
CA GLU A 59 0.60 14.64 -12.03
C GLU A 59 1.50 15.21 -10.90
N CYS A 60 1.34 14.73 -9.66
CA CYS A 60 2.07 15.21 -8.49
C CYS A 60 3.56 14.83 -8.51
N LYS A 61 4.42 15.77 -8.89
CA LYS A 61 5.89 15.64 -8.86
C LYS A 61 6.54 15.93 -7.49
N GLN A 62 5.80 15.82 -6.38
CA GLN A 62 6.35 15.93 -5.02
C GLN A 62 6.17 14.62 -4.25
N TRP A 63 7.27 14.06 -3.75
CA TRP A 63 7.31 12.84 -2.95
C TRP A 63 7.88 13.10 -1.56
N ASN A 64 7.33 12.44 -0.54
CA ASN A 64 7.81 12.57 0.85
C ASN A 64 8.04 11.16 1.42
N SER A 65 9.27 10.86 1.87
CA SER A 65 9.62 9.56 2.46
C SER A 65 10.70 9.70 3.54
N ASP A 66 11.21 8.56 3.99
CA ASP A 66 12.46 8.45 4.74
C ASP A 66 13.70 8.46 3.83
N ASP A 67 14.87 8.47 4.45
CA ASP A 67 16.21 8.58 3.85
C ASP A 67 16.74 7.23 3.36
N TRP A 68 15.89 6.43 2.70
CA TRP A 68 16.35 5.19 2.08
C TRP A 68 16.90 5.48 0.68
N GLY A 69 18.20 5.29 0.48
CA GLY A 69 18.88 5.59 -0.79
C GLY A 69 18.38 4.85 -2.03
N GLY A 70 17.42 3.92 -1.91
CA GLY A 70 16.66 3.43 -3.07
C GLY A 70 15.85 4.53 -3.75
N TYR A 71 15.30 5.49 -2.99
CA TYR A 71 14.58 6.63 -3.56
C TYR A 71 15.50 7.53 -4.40
N GLU A 72 16.73 7.78 -3.95
CA GLU A 72 17.72 8.57 -4.70
C GLU A 72 18.12 7.92 -6.04
N ARG A 73 18.12 6.58 -6.11
CA ARG A 73 18.44 5.83 -7.35
C ARG A 73 17.27 5.73 -8.32
N VAL A 74 16.03 5.77 -7.83
CA VAL A 74 14.81 5.48 -8.62
C VAL A 74 14.02 6.75 -8.98
N LEU A 75 13.95 7.74 -8.09
CA LEU A 75 13.18 8.95 -8.36
C LEU A 75 13.90 9.81 -9.42
N PRO A 76 13.27 10.13 -10.56
CA PRO A 76 13.89 10.92 -11.60
C PRO A 76 14.03 12.40 -11.19
N PRO A 77 14.96 13.16 -11.78
CA PRO A 77 15.35 14.49 -11.29
C PRO A 77 14.23 15.55 -11.23
N GLU A 78 13.16 15.38 -12.01
CA GLU A 78 11.99 16.26 -11.95
C GLU A 78 11.09 16.05 -10.72
N ILE A 79 11.27 14.95 -9.97
CA ILE A 79 10.55 14.72 -8.73
C ILE A 79 11.24 15.47 -7.58
N HIS A 80 10.52 16.42 -6.99
CA HIS A 80 10.95 17.04 -5.75
C HIS A 80 10.75 16.07 -4.58
N HIS A 81 11.83 15.38 -4.22
CA HIS A 81 11.88 14.47 -3.09
C HIS A 81 12.17 15.23 -1.78
N HIS A 82 11.34 15.00 -0.77
CA HIS A 82 11.48 15.57 0.57
C HIS A 82 11.67 14.47 1.62
N ILE A 83 12.89 14.39 2.16
CA ILE A 83 13.26 13.42 3.20
C ILE A 83 12.88 13.99 4.57
N GLY A 84 11.95 13.35 5.29
CA GLY A 84 11.51 13.87 6.59
C GLY A 84 10.35 13.15 7.28
N LYS A 85 10.30 13.27 8.61
CA LYS A 85 9.22 12.72 9.46
C LYS A 85 8.00 13.63 9.61
N ASP A 86 8.18 14.92 9.34
CA ASP A 86 7.18 15.99 9.40
C ASP A 86 6.02 15.77 8.42
N LYS A 87 6.31 15.29 7.19
CA LYS A 87 5.29 15.08 6.14
C LYS A 87 4.81 13.63 6.00
N THR A 88 5.46 12.66 6.67
CA THR A 88 5.16 11.23 6.54
C THR A 88 4.20 10.67 7.62
N GLN A 89 3.81 11.46 8.64
CA GLN A 89 2.93 10.99 9.72
C GLN A 89 1.60 10.37 9.22
N ARG A 90 1.01 10.92 8.14
CA ARG A 90 -0.23 10.39 7.55
C ARG A 90 0.00 9.03 6.89
N LEU A 91 1.12 8.88 6.18
CA LEU A 91 1.55 7.62 5.55
C LEU A 91 1.79 6.55 6.61
N GLU A 92 2.52 6.85 7.68
CA GLU A 92 2.78 5.90 8.76
C GLU A 92 1.50 5.43 9.49
N ARG A 93 0.54 6.34 9.71
CA ARG A 93 -0.78 5.95 10.24
C ARG A 93 -1.51 5.00 9.30
N THR A 94 -1.47 5.26 7.99
CA THR A 94 -2.07 4.38 6.98
C THR A 94 -1.34 3.02 6.93
N ASN A 95 -0.01 3.00 6.90
CA ASN A 95 0.82 1.79 6.99
C ASN A 95 0.41 0.92 8.20
N GLY A 96 0.23 1.55 9.37
CA GLY A 96 -0.25 0.90 10.58
C GLY A 96 -1.68 0.33 10.47
N ILE A 97 -2.60 1.02 9.79
CA ILE A 97 -3.97 0.53 9.53
C ILE A 97 -3.93 -0.67 8.57
N ILE A 98 -3.23 -0.56 7.43
CA ILE A 98 -3.15 -1.63 6.43
C ILE A 98 -2.48 -2.89 7.02
N ARG A 99 -1.40 -2.75 7.80
CA ARG A 99 -0.74 -3.88 8.51
C ARG A 99 -1.66 -4.55 9.54
N GLN A 100 -2.48 -3.77 10.26
CA GLN A 100 -3.46 -4.32 11.21
C GLN A 100 -4.60 -5.08 10.51
N GLN A 101 -5.12 -4.53 9.40
CA GLN A 101 -6.21 -5.16 8.66
C GLN A 101 -5.74 -6.40 7.92
N THR A 102 -4.64 -6.34 7.16
CA THR A 102 -4.06 -7.51 6.46
C THR A 102 -3.67 -8.62 7.47
N GLY A 103 -3.08 -8.25 8.61
CA GLY A 103 -2.74 -9.21 9.66
C GLY A 103 -3.93 -10.04 10.18
N ARG A 104 -5.13 -9.45 10.31
CA ARG A 104 -6.34 -10.15 10.77
C ARG A 104 -6.69 -11.35 9.88
N TRP A 105 -6.59 -11.20 8.55
CA TRP A 105 -6.82 -12.29 7.59
C TRP A 105 -5.85 -13.46 7.76
N HIS A 106 -4.62 -13.18 8.17
CA HIS A 106 -3.59 -14.20 8.44
C HIS A 106 -3.58 -14.67 9.91
N ARG A 107 -4.53 -14.22 10.75
CA ARG A 107 -4.57 -14.41 12.21
C ARG A 107 -3.26 -13.98 12.91
N ARG A 108 -2.67 -12.86 12.47
CA ARG A 108 -1.45 -12.25 13.02
C ARG A 108 -1.69 -10.80 13.40
N GLN A 109 -1.12 -10.36 14.51
CA GLN A 109 -1.06 -8.93 14.83
C GLN A 109 0.13 -8.30 14.10
N ASN A 110 -0.12 -7.22 13.34
CA ASN A 110 0.88 -6.36 12.68
C ASN A 110 1.92 -7.10 11.81
N LYS A 111 1.54 -8.19 11.13
CA LYS A 111 2.43 -8.97 10.26
C LYS A 111 1.70 -9.45 9.01
N PHE A 112 2.39 -9.45 7.88
CA PHE A 112 1.89 -9.98 6.61
C PHE A 112 1.85 -11.52 6.58
N GLY A 113 1.22 -12.06 5.53
CA GLY A 113 1.28 -13.47 5.17
C GLY A 113 2.68 -13.88 4.71
N LYS A 114 2.98 -15.18 4.76
CA LYS A 114 4.25 -15.72 4.20
C LYS A 114 4.18 -16.01 2.71
N VAL A 115 2.97 -16.19 2.18
CA VAL A 115 2.72 -16.44 0.76
C VAL A 115 2.41 -15.09 0.15
N TRP A 116 3.26 -14.63 -0.77
CA TRP A 116 3.13 -13.30 -1.35
C TRP A 116 1.79 -13.12 -2.06
N GLU A 117 1.26 -14.14 -2.76
CA GLU A 117 -0.07 -14.06 -3.38
C GLU A 117 -1.20 -13.81 -2.39
N GLN A 118 -1.15 -14.43 -1.19
CA GLN A 118 -2.12 -14.11 -0.14
C GLN A 118 -1.96 -12.67 0.34
N THR A 119 -0.73 -12.17 0.46
CA THR A 119 -0.47 -10.77 0.81
C THR A 119 -0.90 -9.81 -0.31
N LYS A 120 -0.68 -10.13 -1.58
CA LYS A 120 -1.12 -9.35 -2.78
C LYS A 120 -2.64 -9.22 -2.80
N VAL A 121 -3.37 -10.34 -2.74
CA VAL A 121 -4.85 -10.36 -2.73
C VAL A 121 -5.41 -9.63 -1.50
N THR A 122 -4.87 -9.91 -0.30
CA THR A 122 -5.36 -9.28 0.94
C THR A 122 -5.06 -7.77 0.95
N THR A 123 -3.89 -7.35 0.47
CA THR A 123 -3.53 -5.93 0.38
C THR A 123 -4.46 -5.21 -0.61
N ARG A 124 -4.69 -5.78 -1.80
CA ARG A 124 -5.64 -5.22 -2.77
C ARG A 124 -7.04 -5.07 -2.18
N LEU A 125 -7.56 -6.09 -1.50
CA LEU A 125 -8.88 -6.05 -0.84
C LEU A 125 -8.93 -4.96 0.26
N VAL A 126 -7.92 -4.90 1.12
CA VAL A 126 -7.86 -3.94 2.24
C VAL A 126 -7.69 -2.50 1.75
N VAL A 127 -6.88 -2.28 0.71
CA VAL A 127 -6.70 -0.95 0.08
C VAL A 127 -7.99 -0.52 -0.63
N SER A 128 -8.67 -1.42 -1.35
CA SER A 128 -9.99 -1.14 -1.92
C SER A 128 -11.00 -0.74 -0.86
N TYR A 129 -11.12 -1.54 0.20
CA TYR A 129 -12.01 -1.25 1.32
C TYR A 129 -11.69 0.12 1.96
N PHE A 130 -10.40 0.41 2.21
CA PHE A 130 -9.95 1.67 2.80
C PHE A 130 -10.27 2.89 1.92
N ASN A 131 -10.05 2.78 0.60
CA ASN A 131 -10.27 3.88 -0.33
C ASN A 131 -11.77 4.16 -0.55
N TRP A 132 -12.56 3.12 -0.82
CA TRP A 132 -13.89 3.25 -1.42
C TRP A 132 -15.05 3.05 -0.43
N ILE A 133 -14.88 2.22 0.60
CA ILE A 133 -15.96 1.80 1.52
C ILE A 133 -15.77 2.43 2.92
N TRP A 134 -14.54 2.48 3.42
CA TRP A 134 -14.26 2.90 4.80
C TRP A 134 -14.48 4.40 5.01
N ARG A 135 -15.47 4.73 5.84
CA ARG A 135 -15.77 6.12 6.24
C ARG A 135 -14.87 6.52 7.40
N HIS A 136 -14.08 7.58 7.21
CA HIS A 136 -13.19 8.09 8.24
C HIS A 136 -13.99 8.65 9.44
N SER A 137 -13.67 8.23 10.66
CA SER A 137 -14.45 8.54 11.88
C SER A 137 -14.73 10.04 12.09
N ARG A 138 -13.74 10.91 11.86
CA ARG A 138 -13.85 12.38 11.90
C ARG A 138 -14.58 12.98 10.69
N PHE A 139 -14.07 12.76 9.47
CA PHE A 139 -14.59 13.41 8.24
C PHE A 139 -15.92 12.84 7.73
N LYS A 140 -16.36 11.66 8.22
CA LYS A 140 -17.54 10.91 7.77
C LYS A 140 -17.58 10.54 6.27
N THR A 141 -16.51 10.81 5.53
CA THR A 141 -16.32 10.50 4.10
C THR A 141 -15.27 9.40 3.89
N THR A 142 -15.31 8.75 2.73
CA THR A 142 -14.26 7.82 2.26
C THR A 142 -13.08 8.58 1.66
N ALA A 143 -11.98 7.90 1.33
CA ALA A 143 -10.85 8.56 0.67
C ALA A 143 -11.15 8.87 -0.80
N ALA A 144 -11.92 8.02 -1.48
CA ALA A 144 -12.42 8.26 -2.83
C ALA A 144 -13.32 9.50 -2.91
N GLN A 145 -14.23 9.70 -1.94
CA GLN A 145 -15.04 10.93 -1.86
C GLN A 145 -14.17 12.19 -1.71
N ARG A 146 -13.16 12.18 -0.83
CA ARG A 146 -12.23 13.32 -0.67
C ARG A 146 -11.27 13.51 -1.84
N ALA A 147 -11.21 12.56 -2.77
CA ALA A 147 -10.47 12.65 -4.03
C ALA A 147 -11.38 12.98 -5.22
N ASN A 148 -12.67 13.26 -4.99
CA ASN A 148 -13.69 13.48 -6.02
C ASN A 148 -13.88 12.31 -7.00
N LEU A 149 -13.53 11.09 -6.60
CA LEU A 149 -13.66 9.87 -7.41
C LEU A 149 -15.01 9.14 -7.23
N ALA A 150 -15.76 9.49 -6.18
CA ALA A 150 -17.09 8.95 -5.92
C ALA A 150 -17.93 9.99 -5.16
N ALA A 151 -19.22 10.09 -5.48
CA ALA A 151 -20.13 10.96 -4.72
C ALA A 151 -20.43 10.37 -3.32
N GLU A 152 -20.65 9.05 -3.24
CA GLU A 152 -21.03 8.33 -2.03
C GLU A 152 -20.04 7.20 -1.68
N PRO A 153 -20.04 6.70 -0.43
CA PRO A 153 -19.30 5.48 -0.05
C PRO A 153 -19.78 4.28 -0.87
N TRP A 154 -18.85 3.50 -1.41
CA TRP A 154 -19.18 2.24 -2.10
C TRP A 154 -19.66 1.18 -1.11
N THR A 155 -20.46 0.26 -1.62
CA THR A 155 -20.80 -1.02 -0.98
C THR A 155 -19.86 -2.14 -1.48
N TRP A 156 -20.00 -3.33 -0.90
CA TRP A 156 -19.34 -4.53 -1.42
C TRP A 156 -19.86 -4.94 -2.81
N GLN A 157 -21.10 -4.57 -3.17
CA GLN A 157 -21.67 -4.86 -4.49
C GLN A 157 -21.02 -3.98 -5.57
N ASP A 158 -20.82 -2.69 -5.28
CA ASP A 158 -20.10 -1.78 -6.19
C ASP A 158 -18.67 -2.28 -6.42
N PHE A 159 -17.99 -2.70 -5.34
CA PHE A 159 -16.65 -3.27 -5.41
C PHE A 159 -16.58 -4.57 -6.24
N ALA A 160 -17.62 -5.40 -6.22
CA ALA A 160 -17.70 -6.61 -7.06
C ALA A 160 -18.04 -6.30 -8.53
N THR A 161 -18.64 -5.14 -8.81
CA THR A 161 -19.14 -4.75 -10.13
C THR A 161 -18.13 -3.92 -10.91
N TYR A 162 -17.37 -3.04 -10.24
CA TYR A 162 -16.47 -2.08 -10.87
C TYR A 162 -14.99 -2.38 -10.59
N PRO A 163 -14.10 -2.30 -11.60
CA PRO A 163 -12.67 -2.45 -11.39
C PRO A 163 -12.12 -1.29 -10.54
N THR A 164 -11.38 -1.61 -9.48
CA THR A 164 -10.71 -0.61 -8.64
C THR A 164 -9.29 -0.32 -9.15
N ILE A 165 -8.93 0.96 -9.11
CA ILE A 165 -7.64 1.48 -9.58
C ILE A 165 -6.57 1.29 -8.48
N ILE A 166 -5.89 0.15 -8.44
CA ILE A 166 -4.82 -0.19 -7.45
C ILE A 166 -3.56 -0.70 -8.14
#